data_AF-A0A2V6PLL9-F1
#
_entry.id   AF-A0A2V6PLL9-F1
#
_cell.length_a   1.000
_cell.length_b   1.000
_cell.length_c   1.000
_cell.angle_alpha   90.00
_cell.angle_beta   90.00
_cell.angle_gamma   90.00
#
_symmetry.space_group_name_H-M   'P 1'
#
loop_
_entity.id
_entity.type
_entity.pdbx_description
1 polymer ?
#
loop_
_entity_poly.entity_id
_entity_poly.type
_entity_poly.pdbx_seq_one_letter_code
_entity_poly.pdbx_strand_id
1 'polypeptide(L)'
;MTGVVEIFVGLLLAVAVLALLARKLHIPYPILFVIGGLLLGLIPKLPKVRLDPELVFLFFLPPLLFPAALFTSWRDFRANLRPISLLAIGLVLFTTIAVALLAHHFMDLPLDAGFVLGAIISPPDAIAATAIADRLRVPRRIVTILEGESLVNDATALVAYRFAVAAVVTGSFSLARAGGQFFIAGIGGILLGLVIGWLAEQFHKRVDDAPIEITVSLLTPFAAYLSAERLGVSGVLAVVTAGLYLGRRMPEILTFQTRLRGGPVWEMVEFLLTGFVFVLIGLQLPEVLRALSGNAISIRQLVWYALVISLAVILIRILWVFPATYLPRLLFKTIREKDPYPSWRHVTLVAWTGMRGVVSLAAALALPRWIQNGSPFPGRDLILFLTFIVILATLVVQGLSLPPLIRRLGIEDDGAAEKEEREARLKANQAALARLDAIAERDPAKADVLQRLRIEYEDRIRQLEAYENAGGPRGLFSSEYEHLSYEALQVERRIILQLRNEGVISDEVLRRIQRDIDLAEARLRQHQ
;
A
#
# COMPACT_ATOMS: atom_id res chain seq x y z
N MET A 1 28.11 -8.24 -17.83
CA MET A 1 27.44 -8.79 -16.62
C MET A 1 28.00 -8.21 -15.32
N THR A 2 29.31 -7.96 -15.20
CA THR A 2 29.95 -7.33 -14.03
C THR A 2 29.30 -6.01 -13.58
N GLY A 3 29.01 -5.09 -14.51
CA GLY A 3 28.40 -3.79 -14.16
C GLY A 3 26.97 -3.86 -13.59
N VAL A 4 26.14 -4.83 -14.00
CA VAL A 4 24.77 -4.95 -13.47
C VAL A 4 24.78 -5.47 -12.04
N VAL A 5 25.66 -6.44 -11.76
CA VAL A 5 25.86 -6.98 -10.41
C VAL A 5 26.42 -5.91 -9.48
N GLU A 6 27.42 -5.15 -9.93
CA GLU A 6 27.97 -4.02 -9.16
C GLU A 6 26.93 -2.95 -8.84
N ILE A 7 26.06 -2.59 -9.80
CA ILE A 7 24.96 -1.65 -9.57
C ILE A 7 23.98 -2.22 -8.53
N PHE A 8 23.60 -3.49 -8.66
CA PHE A 8 22.67 -4.12 -7.70
C PHE A 8 23.24 -4.14 -6.28
N VAL A 9 24.50 -4.55 -6.12
CA VAL A 9 25.18 -4.55 -4.82
C VAL A 9 25.33 -3.12 -4.28
N GLY A 10 25.65 -2.15 -5.14
CA GLY A 10 25.73 -0.73 -4.79
C GLY A 10 24.38 -0.17 -4.30
N LEU A 11 23.28 -0.55 -4.96
CA LEU A 11 21.92 -0.16 -4.53
C LEU A 11 21.56 -0.78 -3.18
N LEU A 12 21.89 -2.06 -2.95
CA LEU A 12 21.70 -2.71 -1.64
C LEU A 12 22.44 -1.97 -0.54
N LEU A 13 23.73 -1.65 -0.78
CA LEU A 13 24.54 -0.90 0.17
C LEU A 13 23.97 0.50 0.42
N ALA A 14 23.55 1.20 -0.64
CA ALA A 14 22.95 2.52 -0.54
C ALA A 14 21.66 2.49 0.30
N VAL A 15 20.76 1.53 0.05
CA VAL A 15 19.52 1.36 0.82
C VAL A 15 19.83 1.10 2.29
N ALA A 16 20.78 0.21 2.59
CA ALA A 16 21.16 -0.10 3.97
C ALA A 16 21.74 1.12 4.71
N VAL A 17 22.72 1.80 4.11
CA VAL A 17 23.38 2.97 4.71
C VAL A 17 22.40 4.14 4.88
N LEU A 18 21.61 4.43 3.85
CA LEU A 18 20.61 5.51 3.92
C LEU A 18 19.51 5.17 4.94
N ALA A 19 19.07 3.91 5.05
CA ALA A 19 18.09 3.53 6.07
C ALA A 19 18.63 3.74 7.50
N LEU A 20 19.89 3.36 7.77
CA LEU A 20 20.54 3.62 9.05
C LEU A 20 20.62 5.13 9.35
N LEU A 21 20.97 5.94 8.34
CA LEU A 21 21.04 7.38 8.48
C LEU A 21 19.65 8.00 8.72
N ALA A 22 18.61 7.53 8.03
CA ALA A 22 17.23 7.98 8.23
C ALA A 22 16.74 7.68 9.64
N ARG A 23 17.05 6.50 10.18
CA ARG A 23 16.74 6.15 11.56
C ARG A 23 17.46 7.09 12.53
N LYS A 24 18.74 7.37 12.31
CA LYS A 24 19.52 8.31 13.14
C LYS A 24 18.96 9.74 13.11
N LEU A 25 18.53 10.20 11.93
CA LEU A 25 17.99 11.54 11.72
C LEU A 25 16.49 11.66 12.05
N HIS A 26 15.81 10.56 12.38
CA HIS A 26 14.35 10.49 12.57
C HIS A 26 13.54 10.98 11.35
N ILE A 27 14.07 10.76 10.14
CA ILE A 27 13.44 11.11 8.87
C ILE A 27 12.83 9.84 8.24
N PRO A 28 11.65 9.93 7.58
CA PRO A 28 11.08 8.82 6.82
C PRO A 28 12.02 8.30 5.73
N TYR A 29 12.14 6.97 5.62
CA TYR A 29 13.07 6.33 4.68
C TYR A 29 12.93 6.79 3.23
N PRO A 30 11.71 6.87 2.64
CA PRO A 30 11.55 7.29 1.23
C PRO A 30 12.18 8.65 0.92
N ILE A 31 12.07 9.61 1.84
CA ILE A 31 12.61 10.96 1.67
C ILE A 31 14.14 10.90 1.59
N LEU A 32 14.77 10.16 2.52
CA LEU A 32 16.22 10.06 2.53
C LEU A 32 16.77 9.21 1.40
N PHE A 33 16.02 8.22 0.90
CA PHE A 33 16.39 7.46 -0.29
C PHE A 33 16.46 8.35 -1.54
N VAL A 34 15.46 9.23 -1.76
CA VAL A 34 15.50 10.16 -2.89
C VAL A 34 16.62 11.19 -2.74
N ILE A 35 16.77 11.81 -1.56
CA ILE A 35 17.84 12.80 -1.32
C ILE A 35 19.22 12.14 -1.43
N GLY A 36 19.39 10.95 -0.85
CA GLY A 36 20.62 10.18 -0.94
C GLY A 36 20.96 9.77 -2.36
N GLY A 37 19.98 9.26 -3.11
CA GLY A 37 20.12 8.95 -4.54
C GLY A 37 20.53 10.18 -5.36
N LEU A 38 19.94 11.35 -5.07
CA LEU A 38 20.32 12.61 -5.70
C LEU A 38 21.79 12.96 -5.42
N LEU A 39 22.21 12.93 -4.15
CA LEU A 39 23.59 13.23 -3.77
C LEU A 39 24.59 12.26 -4.40
N LEU A 40 24.24 10.97 -4.48
CA LEU A 40 25.02 9.96 -5.18
C LEU A 40 25.10 10.26 -6.68
N GLY A 41 24.00 10.66 -7.32
CA GLY A 41 23.95 10.95 -8.75
C GLY A 41 24.82 12.14 -9.18
N LEU A 42 25.20 13.01 -8.24
CA LEU A 42 26.12 14.12 -8.47
C LEU A 42 27.60 13.69 -8.51
N ILE A 43 27.93 12.47 -8.07
CA ILE A 43 29.31 11.98 -8.02
C ILE A 43 29.78 11.59 -9.44
N PRO A 44 30.79 12.26 -10.02
CA PRO A 44 31.15 12.10 -11.45
C PRO A 44 31.64 10.71 -11.85
N LYS A 45 32.15 9.91 -10.90
CA LYS A 45 32.78 8.60 -11.15
C LYS A 45 31.82 7.41 -10.97
N LEU A 46 30.57 7.64 -10.56
CA LEU A 46 29.61 6.55 -10.43
C LEU A 46 29.02 6.15 -11.79
N PRO A 47 28.70 4.86 -12.00
CA PRO A 47 28.01 4.40 -13.20
C PRO A 47 26.69 5.14 -13.38
N LYS A 48 26.39 5.57 -14.61
CA LYS A 48 25.09 6.17 -14.94
C LYS A 48 24.04 5.07 -15.00
N VAL A 49 23.13 5.06 -14.03
CA VAL A 49 22.03 4.09 -13.99
C VAL A 49 20.82 4.69 -14.70
N ARG A 50 20.41 4.08 -15.81
CA ARG A 50 19.14 4.41 -16.48
C ARG A 50 18.09 3.40 -16.04
N LEU A 51 16.96 3.88 -15.53
CA LEU A 51 15.83 2.97 -15.30
C LEU A 51 15.18 2.67 -16.64
N ASP A 52 15.00 1.39 -16.90
CA ASP A 52 14.08 0.93 -17.92
C ASP A 52 12.64 1.04 -17.37
N PRO A 53 11.74 1.79 -18.03
CA PRO A 53 10.35 1.90 -17.60
C PRO A 53 9.65 0.54 -17.51
N GLU A 54 9.96 -0.40 -18.40
CA GLU A 54 9.36 -1.73 -18.41
C GLU A 54 9.74 -2.49 -17.14
N LEU A 55 10.98 -2.36 -16.65
CA LEU A 55 11.38 -2.95 -15.37
C LEU A 55 10.58 -2.35 -14.22
N VAL A 56 10.26 -1.05 -14.24
CA VAL A 56 9.43 -0.46 -13.17
C VAL A 56 8.03 -1.06 -13.16
N PHE A 57 7.39 -1.13 -14.33
CA PHE A 57 6.03 -1.67 -14.44
C PHE A 57 5.94 -3.17 -14.21
N LEU A 58 6.92 -3.95 -14.65
CA LEU A 58 6.87 -5.42 -14.59
C LEU A 58 7.50 -5.99 -13.31
N PHE A 59 8.55 -5.35 -12.79
CA PHE A 59 9.32 -5.87 -11.66
C PHE A 59 8.99 -5.19 -10.33
N PHE A 60 8.84 -3.87 -10.31
CA PHE A 60 8.66 -3.12 -9.06
C PHE A 60 7.18 -2.95 -8.68
N LEU A 61 6.34 -2.55 -9.64
CA LEU A 61 4.95 -2.19 -9.36
C LEU A 61 4.11 -3.37 -8.80
N PRO A 62 4.11 -4.58 -9.40
CA PRO A 62 3.25 -5.67 -8.93
C PRO A 62 3.53 -6.09 -7.47
N PRO A 63 4.79 -6.36 -7.06
CA PRO A 63 5.09 -6.74 -5.67
C PRO A 63 5.01 -5.57 -4.67
N LEU A 64 4.90 -4.30 -5.09
CA LEU A 64 4.58 -3.19 -4.19
C LEU A 64 3.06 -3.07 -3.95
N LEU A 65 2.25 -3.29 -4.98
CA LEU A 65 0.78 -3.22 -4.88
C LEU A 65 0.17 -4.41 -4.13
N PHE A 66 0.71 -5.60 -4.35
CA PHE A 66 0.15 -6.83 -3.80
C PHE A 66 0.14 -6.89 -2.27
N PRO A 67 1.24 -6.65 -1.53
CA PRO A 67 1.21 -6.65 -0.07
C PRO A 67 0.27 -5.56 0.48
N ALA A 68 0.26 -4.36 -0.13
CA ALA A 68 -0.67 -3.30 0.26
C ALA A 68 -2.14 -3.76 0.15
N ALA A 69 -2.49 -4.49 -0.91
CA ALA A 69 -3.81 -5.10 -1.07
C ALA A 69 -4.05 -6.29 -0.13
N LEU A 70 -3.05 -7.15 0.04
CA LEU A 70 -3.11 -8.38 0.85
C LEU A 70 -3.37 -8.08 2.33
N PHE A 71 -2.77 -7.02 2.85
CA PHE A 71 -2.91 -6.62 4.26
C PHE A 71 -4.03 -5.61 4.51
N THR A 72 -4.70 -5.12 3.46
CA THR A 72 -5.87 -4.24 3.62
C THR A 72 -7.06 -5.01 4.22
N SER A 73 -7.71 -4.43 5.23
CA SER A 73 -8.95 -4.97 5.82
C SER A 73 -10.13 -4.82 4.85
N TRP A 74 -10.72 -5.93 4.43
CA TRP A 74 -11.81 -5.89 3.44
C TRP A 74 -13.07 -5.22 4.00
N ARG A 75 -13.36 -5.45 5.29
CA ARG A 75 -14.49 -4.82 5.99
C ARG A 75 -14.35 -3.29 5.96
N ASP A 76 -13.16 -2.80 6.32
CA ASP A 76 -12.92 -1.37 6.47
C ASP A 76 -12.76 -0.68 5.09
N PHE A 77 -12.16 -1.38 4.11
CA PHE A 77 -12.11 -0.94 2.73
C PHE A 77 -13.52 -0.77 2.15
N ARG A 78 -14.40 -1.78 2.33
CA ARG A 78 -15.80 -1.71 1.87
C ARG A 78 -16.57 -0.59 2.57
N ALA A 79 -16.35 -0.39 3.88
CA ALA A 79 -16.98 0.70 4.63
C ALA A 79 -16.56 2.10 4.11
N ASN A 80 -15.37 2.21 3.51
CA ASN A 80 -14.81 3.46 2.97
C ASN A 80 -14.76 3.50 1.44
N LEU A 81 -15.54 2.67 0.74
CA LEU A 81 -15.48 2.58 -0.72
C LEU A 81 -15.82 3.91 -1.41
N ARG A 82 -16.74 4.71 -0.85
CA ARG A 82 -17.09 6.03 -1.40
C ARG A 82 -15.92 7.02 -1.35
N PRO A 83 -15.31 7.34 -0.18
CA PRO A 83 -14.16 8.24 -0.15
C PRO A 83 -12.99 7.68 -0.98
N ILE A 84 -12.72 6.38 -0.93
CA ILE A 84 -11.67 5.75 -1.76
C ILE A 84 -11.94 6.02 -3.25
N SER A 85 -13.14 5.74 -3.77
CA SER A 85 -13.45 5.97 -5.18
C SER A 85 -13.43 7.45 -5.58
N LEU A 86 -13.84 8.36 -4.69
CA LEU A 86 -13.78 9.81 -4.95
C LEU A 86 -12.33 10.31 -5.08
N LEU A 87 -11.38 9.70 -4.37
CA LEU A 87 -9.97 10.03 -4.47
C LEU A 87 -9.30 9.28 -5.62
N ALA A 88 -9.48 7.96 -5.69
CA ALA A 88 -8.79 7.12 -6.67
C ALA A 88 -9.24 7.33 -8.13
N ILE A 89 -10.49 7.77 -8.34
CA ILE A 89 -11.03 8.02 -9.68
C ILE A 89 -11.29 9.51 -9.86
N GLY A 90 -12.10 10.09 -8.96
CA GLY A 90 -12.54 11.47 -9.08
C GLY A 90 -11.37 12.47 -9.05
N LEU A 91 -10.56 12.43 -8.00
CA LEU A 91 -9.41 13.34 -7.86
C LEU A 91 -8.37 13.12 -8.95
N VAL A 92 -8.11 11.87 -9.35
CA VAL A 92 -7.15 11.56 -10.43
C VAL A 92 -7.55 12.22 -11.74
N LEU A 93 -8.81 12.04 -12.17
CA LEU A 93 -9.33 12.65 -13.40
C LEU A 93 -9.38 14.18 -13.29
N PHE A 94 -9.82 14.71 -12.15
CA PHE A 94 -9.88 16.15 -11.90
C PHE A 94 -8.48 16.79 -11.96
N THR A 95 -7.50 16.17 -11.30
CA THR A 95 -6.10 16.61 -11.33
C THR A 95 -5.53 16.52 -12.74
N THR A 96 -5.84 15.45 -13.47
CA THR A 96 -5.39 15.28 -14.86
C THR A 96 -5.87 16.42 -15.75
N ILE A 97 -7.17 16.77 -15.68
CA ILE A 97 -7.76 17.87 -16.46
C ILE A 97 -7.17 19.22 -16.02
N ALA A 98 -7.14 19.49 -14.71
CA ALA A 98 -6.68 20.77 -14.19
C ALA A 98 -5.20 21.03 -14.53
N VAL A 99 -4.34 20.02 -14.38
CA VAL A 99 -2.93 20.11 -14.77
C VAL A 99 -2.77 20.30 -16.27
N ALA A 100 -3.57 19.60 -17.10
CA ALA A 100 -3.51 19.76 -18.55
C ALA A 100 -3.82 21.21 -18.97
N LEU A 101 -4.85 21.82 -18.38
CA LEU A 101 -5.22 23.20 -18.65
C LEU A 101 -4.14 24.19 -18.19
N LEU A 102 -3.55 23.97 -17.01
CA LEU A 102 -2.47 24.81 -16.50
C LEU A 102 -1.20 24.69 -17.36
N ALA A 103 -0.83 23.48 -17.76
CA ALA A 103 0.32 23.21 -18.61
C ALA A 103 0.14 23.88 -19.98
N HIS A 104 -1.05 23.79 -20.57
CA HIS A 104 -1.37 24.45 -21.81
C HIS A 104 -1.30 25.97 -21.70
N HIS A 105 -1.89 26.54 -20.65
CA HIS A 105 -1.97 27.99 -20.47
C HIS A 105 -0.63 28.65 -20.13
N PHE A 106 0.17 28.03 -19.25
CA PHE A 106 1.40 28.65 -18.73
C PHE A 106 2.68 28.21 -19.45
N MET A 107 2.66 27.11 -20.20
CA MET A 107 3.86 26.46 -20.74
C MET A 107 3.77 26.19 -22.25
N ASP A 108 2.70 26.67 -22.90
CA ASP A 108 2.42 26.47 -24.33
C ASP A 108 2.44 24.99 -24.76
N LEU A 109 2.20 24.07 -23.82
CA LEU A 109 2.10 22.65 -24.11
C LEU A 109 0.81 22.38 -24.88
N PRO A 110 0.85 21.56 -25.95
CA PRO A 110 -0.37 21.03 -26.55
C PRO A 110 -1.27 20.37 -25.50
N LEU A 111 -2.60 20.52 -25.61
CA LEU A 111 -3.53 20.04 -24.58
C LEU A 111 -3.42 18.52 -24.33
N ASP A 112 -3.22 17.75 -25.39
CA ASP A 112 -2.97 16.31 -25.35
C ASP A 112 -1.68 15.96 -24.58
N ALA A 113 -0.59 16.70 -24.78
CA ALA A 113 0.63 16.59 -23.99
C ALA A 113 0.41 17.05 -22.53
N GLY A 114 -0.43 18.04 -22.31
CA GLY A 114 -0.89 18.47 -20.98
C GLY A 114 -1.66 17.37 -20.25
N PHE A 115 -2.55 16.64 -20.94
CA PHE A 115 -3.26 15.49 -20.39
C PHE A 115 -2.31 14.36 -20.02
N VAL A 116 -1.24 14.16 -20.79
CA VAL A 116 -0.17 13.21 -20.45
C VAL A 116 0.51 13.62 -19.14
N LEU A 117 0.96 14.88 -19.00
CA LEU A 117 1.55 15.39 -17.76
C LEU A 117 0.59 15.23 -16.58
N GLY A 118 -0.67 15.62 -16.75
CA GLY A 118 -1.71 15.51 -15.74
C GLY A 118 -1.93 14.07 -15.29
N ALA A 119 -2.06 13.13 -16.21
CA ALA A 119 -2.23 11.72 -15.90
C ALA A 119 -1.04 11.17 -15.11
N ILE A 120 0.19 11.54 -15.51
CA ILE A 120 1.43 11.11 -14.86
C ILE A 120 1.50 11.56 -13.39
N ILE A 121 1.21 12.83 -13.10
CA ILE A 121 1.43 13.41 -11.75
C ILE A 121 0.18 13.38 -10.85
N SER A 122 -0.94 12.89 -11.38
CA SER A 122 -2.21 12.82 -10.65
C SER A 122 -2.26 11.78 -9.52
N PRO A 123 -1.75 10.53 -9.65
CA PRO A 123 -1.87 9.53 -8.59
C PRO A 123 -0.86 9.82 -7.47
N PRO A 124 -1.31 9.98 -6.21
CA PRO A 124 -0.41 9.94 -5.07
C PRO A 124 0.02 8.51 -4.73
N ASP A 125 1.18 8.38 -4.12
CA ASP A 125 1.74 7.17 -3.53
C ASP A 125 1.48 7.20 -2.01
N ALA A 126 0.79 6.18 -1.51
CA ALA A 126 0.49 6.08 -0.09
C ALA A 126 1.65 5.53 0.75
N ILE A 127 2.64 4.83 0.17
CA ILE A 127 3.67 4.10 0.93
C ILE A 127 4.43 5.03 1.88
N ALA A 128 4.83 6.21 1.40
CA ALA A 128 5.51 7.20 2.23
C ALA A 128 4.58 7.80 3.30
N ALA A 129 3.28 7.93 3.02
CA ALA A 129 2.31 8.54 3.92
C ALA A 129 1.91 7.58 5.04
N THR A 130 1.65 6.32 4.71
CA THR A 130 1.28 5.26 5.65
C THR A 130 2.43 4.94 6.59
N ALA A 131 3.67 4.88 6.08
CA ALA A 131 4.85 4.71 6.93
C ALA A 131 5.02 5.81 8.00
N ILE A 132 4.56 7.04 7.73
CA ILE A 132 4.55 8.14 8.70
C ILE A 132 3.33 8.04 9.63
N ALA A 133 2.17 7.71 9.08
CA ALA A 133 0.90 7.58 9.81
C ALA A 133 0.98 6.46 10.86
N ASP A 134 1.55 5.32 10.51
CA ASP A 134 1.72 4.16 11.40
C ASP A 134 2.63 4.50 12.59
N ARG A 135 3.72 5.24 12.36
CA ARG A 135 4.64 5.67 13.43
C ARG A 135 3.99 6.64 14.43
N LEU A 136 2.99 7.40 13.99
CA LEU A 136 2.32 8.42 14.80
C LEU A 136 0.93 7.99 15.28
N ARG A 137 0.56 6.72 15.09
CA ARG A 137 -0.73 6.13 15.53
C ARG A 137 -1.93 6.98 15.08
N VAL A 138 -1.96 7.29 13.79
CA VAL A 138 -3.11 7.97 13.17
C VAL A 138 -4.31 7.02 13.13
N PRO A 139 -5.56 7.50 13.32
CA PRO A 139 -6.75 6.66 13.29
C PRO A 139 -6.82 5.75 12.06
N ARG A 140 -7.15 4.47 12.29
CA ARG A 140 -7.09 3.44 11.24
C ARG A 140 -7.90 3.79 10.00
N ARG A 141 -9.06 4.42 10.17
CA ARG A 141 -9.91 4.86 9.05
C ARG A 141 -9.16 5.73 8.05
N ILE A 142 -8.26 6.62 8.51
CA ILE A 142 -7.47 7.48 7.64
C ILE A 142 -6.46 6.64 6.86
N VAL A 143 -5.74 5.74 7.54
CA VAL A 143 -4.78 4.82 6.92
C VAL A 143 -5.46 4.00 5.83
N THR A 144 -6.62 3.39 6.11
CA THR A 144 -7.40 2.62 5.14
C THR A 144 -7.83 3.45 3.92
N ILE A 145 -8.19 4.74 4.11
CA ILE A 145 -8.55 5.62 2.99
C ILE A 145 -7.31 5.93 2.13
N LEU A 146 -6.15 6.18 2.74
CA LEU A 146 -4.91 6.47 2.02
C LEU A 146 -4.38 5.25 1.27
N GLU A 147 -4.32 4.09 1.94
CA GLU A 147 -3.98 2.80 1.31
C GLU A 147 -4.93 2.51 0.15
N GLY A 148 -6.25 2.58 0.40
CA GLY A 148 -7.26 2.29 -0.60
C GLY A 148 -7.24 3.22 -1.80
N GLU A 149 -6.93 4.51 -1.60
CA GLU A 149 -6.70 5.44 -2.71
C GLU A 149 -5.54 4.97 -3.58
N SER A 150 -4.38 4.66 -2.98
CA SER A 150 -3.17 4.25 -3.70
C SER A 150 -3.29 2.90 -4.40
N LEU A 151 -4.18 2.01 -3.94
CA LEU A 151 -4.44 0.75 -4.61
C LEU A 151 -5.16 0.93 -5.95
N VAL A 152 -6.05 1.92 -6.06
CA VAL A 152 -6.93 2.07 -7.22
C VAL A 152 -6.50 3.22 -8.14
N ASN A 153 -5.85 4.26 -7.60
CA ASN A 153 -5.48 5.45 -8.36
C ASN A 153 -4.48 5.17 -9.49
N ASP A 154 -3.53 4.25 -9.29
CA ASP A 154 -2.53 3.86 -10.28
C ASP A 154 -3.20 3.25 -11.50
N ALA A 155 -4.26 2.47 -11.30
CA ALA A 155 -5.05 1.93 -12.41
C ALA A 155 -5.73 3.05 -13.19
N THR A 156 -6.39 3.99 -12.50
CA THR A 156 -7.04 5.13 -13.16
C THR A 156 -6.02 5.98 -13.93
N ALA A 157 -4.89 6.30 -13.31
CA ALA A 157 -3.85 7.15 -13.87
C ALA A 157 -3.15 6.50 -15.06
N LEU A 158 -2.80 5.21 -14.99
CA LEU A 158 -2.17 4.51 -16.11
C LEU A 158 -3.13 4.35 -17.30
N VAL A 159 -4.42 4.15 -17.06
CA VAL A 159 -5.40 4.12 -18.15
C VAL A 159 -5.55 5.50 -18.78
N ALA A 160 -5.67 6.56 -17.97
CA ALA A 160 -5.71 7.94 -18.46
C ALA A 160 -4.44 8.30 -19.26
N TYR A 161 -3.27 7.89 -18.76
CA TYR A 161 -1.98 8.04 -19.42
C TYR A 161 -1.95 7.35 -20.78
N ARG A 162 -2.35 6.07 -20.88
CA ARG A 162 -2.36 5.32 -22.15
C ARG A 162 -3.22 6.03 -23.20
N PHE A 163 -4.40 6.55 -22.81
CA PHE A 163 -5.25 7.30 -23.74
C PHE A 163 -4.67 8.66 -24.12
N ALA A 164 -4.09 9.39 -23.17
CA ALA A 164 -3.47 10.67 -23.44
C ALA A 164 -2.27 10.51 -24.40
N VAL A 165 -1.42 9.51 -24.17
CA VAL A 165 -0.30 9.19 -25.08
C VAL A 165 -0.83 8.75 -26.45
N ALA A 166 -1.86 7.91 -26.51
CA ALA A 166 -2.46 7.52 -27.79
C ALA A 166 -3.05 8.71 -28.55
N ALA A 167 -3.64 9.68 -27.86
CA ALA A 167 -4.16 10.90 -28.47
C ALA A 167 -3.01 11.73 -29.07
N VAL A 168 -1.91 11.92 -28.35
CA VAL A 168 -0.71 12.62 -28.86
C VAL A 168 -0.10 11.88 -30.05
N VAL A 169 -0.04 10.55 -29.97
CA VAL A 169 0.65 9.73 -30.98
C VAL A 169 -0.17 9.56 -32.27
N THR A 170 -1.49 9.51 -32.16
CA THR A 170 -2.39 9.31 -33.32
C THR A 170 -3.03 10.59 -33.83
N GLY A 171 -2.98 11.69 -33.06
CA GLY A 171 -3.69 12.93 -33.34
C GLY A 171 -5.22 12.81 -33.23
N SER A 172 -5.75 11.68 -32.75
CA SER A 172 -7.18 11.40 -32.69
C SER A 172 -7.60 10.98 -31.28
N PHE A 173 -8.69 11.55 -30.78
CA PHE A 173 -9.25 11.19 -29.48
C PHE A 173 -10.74 10.86 -29.62
N SER A 174 -11.14 9.72 -29.06
CA SER A 174 -12.55 9.34 -28.96
C SER A 174 -12.90 9.08 -27.51
N LEU A 175 -13.63 10.01 -26.89
CA LEU A 175 -14.06 9.90 -25.50
C LEU A 175 -14.92 8.64 -25.26
N ALA A 176 -15.78 8.28 -26.21
CA ALA A 176 -16.63 7.10 -26.12
C ALA A 176 -15.81 5.79 -26.13
N ARG A 177 -14.81 5.68 -27.02
CA ARG A 177 -13.91 4.51 -27.03
C ARG A 177 -13.04 4.47 -25.77
N ALA A 178 -12.50 5.61 -25.34
CA ALA A 178 -11.70 5.71 -24.13
C ALA A 178 -12.49 5.30 -22.89
N GLY A 179 -13.72 5.80 -22.74
CA GLY A 179 -14.63 5.42 -21.65
C GLY A 179 -14.98 3.93 -21.70
N GLY A 180 -15.36 3.39 -22.86
CA GLY A 180 -15.69 1.97 -23.00
C GLY A 180 -14.51 1.05 -22.66
N GLN A 181 -13.32 1.37 -23.18
CA GLN A 181 -12.12 0.58 -22.92
C GLN A 181 -11.60 0.75 -21.49
N PHE A 182 -11.84 1.89 -20.82
CA PHE A 182 -11.60 2.04 -19.38
C PHE A 182 -12.40 1.01 -18.57
N PHE A 183 -13.70 0.85 -18.84
CA PHE A 183 -14.52 -0.14 -18.15
C PHE A 183 -14.14 -1.57 -18.51
N ILE A 184 -13.85 -1.86 -19.78
CA ILE A 184 -13.42 -3.20 -20.22
C ILE A 184 -12.09 -3.59 -19.56
N ALA A 185 -11.09 -2.72 -19.61
CA ALA A 185 -9.80 -2.97 -18.98
C ALA A 185 -9.94 -3.08 -17.45
N GLY A 186 -10.82 -2.27 -16.85
CA GLY A 186 -11.08 -2.28 -15.42
C GLY A 186 -11.72 -3.58 -14.94
N ILE A 187 -12.87 -3.94 -15.51
CA ILE A 187 -13.63 -5.15 -15.17
C ILE A 187 -12.81 -6.40 -15.54
N GLY A 188 -12.16 -6.40 -16.70
CA GLY A 188 -11.30 -7.51 -17.13
C GLY A 188 -10.14 -7.75 -16.17
N GLY A 189 -9.51 -6.67 -15.65
CA GLY A 189 -8.49 -6.75 -14.62
C GLY A 189 -9.02 -7.36 -13.31
N ILE A 190 -10.18 -6.90 -12.84
CA ILE A 190 -10.83 -7.44 -11.63
C ILE A 190 -11.14 -8.93 -11.78
N LEU A 191 -11.79 -9.33 -12.88
CA LEU A 191 -12.13 -10.74 -13.14
C LEU A 191 -10.89 -11.63 -13.20
N LEU A 192 -9.85 -11.19 -13.91
CA LEU A 192 -8.60 -11.93 -13.98
C LEU A 192 -7.91 -12.02 -12.61
N GLY A 193 -7.90 -10.95 -11.83
CA GLY A 193 -7.38 -10.93 -10.46
C GLY A 193 -8.08 -11.94 -9.56
N LEU A 194 -9.42 -12.06 -9.65
CA LEU A 194 -10.19 -13.08 -8.92
C LEU A 194 -9.82 -14.49 -9.37
N VAL A 195 -9.64 -14.74 -10.66
CA VAL A 195 -9.23 -16.05 -11.19
C VAL A 195 -7.84 -16.41 -10.67
N ILE A 196 -6.86 -15.50 -10.75
CA ILE A 196 -5.49 -15.74 -10.27
C ILE A 196 -5.47 -15.93 -8.75
N GLY A 197 -6.19 -15.09 -7.99
CA GLY A 197 -6.33 -15.23 -6.55
C GLY A 197 -6.97 -16.57 -6.16
N TRP A 198 -8.00 -17.01 -6.88
CA TRP A 198 -8.63 -18.32 -6.67
C TRP A 198 -7.67 -19.47 -6.97
N LEU A 199 -6.91 -19.40 -8.08
CA LEU A 199 -5.90 -20.41 -8.41
C LEU A 199 -4.81 -20.50 -7.33
N ALA A 200 -4.34 -19.36 -6.82
CA ALA A 200 -3.40 -19.32 -5.71
C ALA A 200 -4.01 -19.91 -4.42
N GLU A 201 -5.27 -19.60 -4.08
CA GLU A 201 -5.98 -20.25 -2.97
C GLU A 201 -6.01 -21.77 -3.13
N GLN A 202 -6.33 -22.26 -4.34
CA GLN A 202 -6.36 -23.68 -4.64
C GLN A 202 -4.98 -24.36 -4.49
N PHE A 203 -3.90 -23.63 -4.73
CA PHE A 203 -2.54 -24.12 -4.51
C PHE A 203 -2.22 -24.21 -3.02
N HIS A 204 -2.44 -23.12 -2.28
CA HIS A 204 -2.18 -23.04 -0.84
C HIS A 204 -2.95 -24.10 -0.03
N LYS A 205 -4.17 -24.46 -0.46
CA LYS A 205 -4.92 -25.55 0.19
C LYS A 205 -4.33 -26.95 0.03
N ARG A 206 -3.47 -27.16 -0.96
CA ARG A 206 -2.94 -28.49 -1.33
C ARG A 206 -1.48 -28.67 -0.94
N VAL A 207 -0.79 -27.60 -0.55
CA VAL A 207 0.64 -27.60 -0.27
C VAL A 207 0.85 -27.14 1.17
N ASP A 208 1.50 -27.98 1.97
CA ASP A 208 1.87 -27.68 3.35
C ASP A 208 3.39 -27.59 3.49
N ASP A 209 3.99 -26.63 2.77
CA ASP A 209 5.42 -26.33 2.82
C ASP A 209 5.63 -24.82 2.74
N ALA A 210 6.10 -24.22 3.84
CA ALA A 210 6.18 -22.76 3.96
C ALA A 210 7.08 -22.10 2.89
N PRO A 211 8.30 -22.59 2.58
CA PRO A 211 9.10 -22.05 1.48
C PRO A 211 8.38 -22.04 0.12
N ILE A 212 7.72 -23.14 -0.26
CA ILE A 212 6.99 -23.24 -1.52
C ILE A 212 5.79 -22.29 -1.54
N GLU A 213 5.01 -22.25 -0.45
CA GLU A 213 3.86 -21.35 -0.34
C GLU A 213 4.27 -19.87 -0.44
N ILE A 214 5.34 -19.46 0.26
CA ILE A 214 5.86 -18.09 0.20
C ILE A 214 6.33 -17.77 -1.23
N THR A 215 6.98 -18.73 -1.90
CA THR A 215 7.41 -18.54 -3.30
C THR A 215 6.21 -18.32 -4.23
N VAL A 216 5.12 -19.07 -4.07
CA VAL A 216 3.89 -18.84 -4.85
C VAL A 216 3.22 -17.51 -4.50
N SER A 217 3.26 -17.11 -3.23
CA SER A 217 2.80 -15.78 -2.82
C SER A 217 3.58 -14.68 -3.56
N LEU A 218 4.91 -14.77 -3.63
CA LEU A 218 5.76 -13.83 -4.37
C LEU A 218 5.53 -13.88 -5.89
N LEU A 219 5.19 -15.04 -6.45
CA LEU A 219 4.88 -15.21 -7.87
C LEU A 219 3.52 -14.61 -8.27
N THR A 220 2.53 -14.68 -7.38
CA THR A 220 1.14 -14.26 -7.62
C THR A 220 1.00 -12.85 -8.22
N PRO A 221 1.64 -11.79 -7.71
CA PRO A 221 1.56 -10.46 -8.34
C PRO A 221 2.06 -10.44 -9.78
N PHE A 222 3.17 -11.12 -10.08
CA PHE A 222 3.71 -11.17 -11.43
C PHE A 222 2.77 -11.95 -12.36
N ALA A 223 2.23 -13.08 -11.89
CA ALA A 223 1.26 -13.85 -12.66
C ALA A 223 0.01 -13.03 -13.00
N ALA A 224 -0.53 -12.28 -12.03
CA ALA A 224 -1.68 -11.41 -12.24
C ALA A 224 -1.37 -10.27 -13.22
N TYR A 225 -0.28 -9.53 -12.99
CA TYR A 225 0.08 -8.37 -13.80
C TYR A 225 0.44 -8.74 -15.24
N LEU A 226 1.32 -9.73 -15.43
CA LEU A 226 1.78 -10.13 -16.76
C LEU A 226 0.65 -10.72 -17.60
N SER A 227 -0.24 -11.51 -16.99
CA SER A 227 -1.41 -12.05 -17.68
C SER A 227 -2.38 -10.95 -18.09
N ALA A 228 -2.58 -9.95 -17.23
CA ALA A 228 -3.44 -8.81 -17.52
C ALA A 228 -2.92 -7.97 -18.69
N GLU A 229 -1.62 -7.64 -18.67
CA GLU A 229 -0.99 -6.87 -19.75
C GLU A 229 -1.06 -7.60 -21.09
N ARG A 230 -0.87 -8.92 -21.13
CA ARG A 230 -1.02 -9.73 -22.34
C ARG A 230 -2.45 -9.74 -22.88
N LEU A 231 -3.44 -9.66 -22.00
CA LEU A 231 -4.86 -9.61 -22.35
C LEU A 231 -5.35 -8.17 -22.61
N GLY A 232 -4.49 -7.16 -22.47
CA GLY A 232 -4.84 -5.76 -22.66
C GLY A 232 -5.80 -5.20 -21.60
N VAL A 233 -5.87 -5.83 -20.42
CA VAL A 233 -6.70 -5.38 -19.28
C VAL A 233 -5.82 -4.76 -18.19
N SER A 234 -6.42 -4.19 -17.14
CA SER A 234 -5.66 -3.47 -16.10
C SER A 234 -4.85 -4.42 -15.21
N GLY A 235 -3.53 -4.43 -15.37
CA GLY A 235 -2.62 -5.20 -14.51
C GLY A 235 -2.63 -4.75 -13.05
N VAL A 236 -2.75 -3.46 -12.79
CA VAL A 236 -2.87 -2.91 -11.43
C VAL A 236 -4.10 -3.50 -10.72
N LEU A 237 -5.28 -3.42 -11.34
CA LEU A 237 -6.50 -3.96 -10.73
C LEU A 237 -6.48 -5.49 -10.61
N ALA A 238 -5.83 -6.20 -11.52
CA ALA A 238 -5.65 -7.64 -11.40
C ALA A 238 -4.84 -8.01 -10.15
N VAL A 239 -3.71 -7.33 -9.91
CA VAL A 239 -2.87 -7.54 -8.72
C VAL A 239 -3.61 -7.17 -7.44
N VAL A 240 -4.25 -5.99 -7.41
CA VAL A 240 -4.99 -5.50 -6.24
C VAL A 240 -6.15 -6.42 -5.90
N THR A 241 -6.90 -6.89 -6.90
CA THR A 241 -8.03 -7.79 -6.68
C THR A 241 -7.56 -9.17 -6.20
N ALA A 242 -6.47 -9.70 -6.77
CA ALA A 242 -5.86 -10.94 -6.29
C ALA A 242 -5.38 -10.81 -4.83
N GLY A 243 -4.74 -9.68 -4.48
CA GLY A 243 -4.30 -9.38 -3.13
C GLY A 243 -5.44 -9.28 -2.13
N LEU A 244 -6.48 -8.49 -2.43
CA LEU A 244 -7.67 -8.36 -1.56
C LEU A 244 -8.41 -9.69 -1.37
N TYR A 245 -8.53 -10.49 -2.44
CA TYR A 245 -9.14 -11.81 -2.37
C TYR A 245 -8.33 -12.75 -1.46
N LEU A 246 -7.03 -12.86 -1.68
CA LEU A 246 -6.15 -13.72 -0.90
C LEU A 246 -6.03 -13.24 0.55
N GLY A 247 -5.98 -11.93 0.81
CA GLY A 247 -5.91 -11.37 2.16
C GLY A 247 -7.07 -11.83 3.04
N ARG A 248 -8.25 -12.02 2.45
CA ARG A 248 -9.43 -12.57 3.14
C ARG A 248 -9.32 -14.07 3.40
N ARG A 249 -8.64 -14.84 2.54
CA ARG A 249 -8.64 -16.31 2.56
C ARG A 249 -7.41 -16.90 3.25
N MET A 250 -6.26 -16.27 3.12
CA MET A 250 -4.96 -16.69 3.70
C MET A 250 -5.01 -17.00 5.20
N PRO A 251 -5.70 -16.22 6.05
CA PRO A 251 -5.81 -16.54 7.48
C PRO A 251 -6.43 -17.90 7.79
N GLU A 252 -7.29 -18.42 6.90
CA GLU A 252 -8.00 -19.70 7.07
C GLU A 252 -7.23 -20.89 6.46
N ILE A 253 -6.44 -20.64 5.42
CA ILE A 253 -5.82 -21.72 4.60
C ILE A 253 -4.35 -21.96 4.95
N LEU A 254 -3.59 -20.93 5.34
CA LEU A 254 -2.16 -21.07 5.58
C LEU A 254 -1.89 -21.76 6.92
N THR A 255 -0.71 -22.36 7.08
CA THR A 255 -0.26 -22.87 8.38
C THR A 255 0.44 -21.79 9.21
N PHE A 256 0.64 -22.05 10.50
CA PHE A 256 1.32 -21.10 11.40
C PHE A 256 2.76 -20.82 10.93
N GLN A 257 3.45 -21.81 10.35
CA GLN A 257 4.81 -21.65 9.84
C GLN A 257 4.84 -20.66 8.68
N THR A 258 3.94 -20.83 7.71
CA THR A 258 3.85 -19.93 6.55
C THR A 258 3.46 -18.52 6.98
N ARG A 259 2.53 -18.36 7.93
CA ARG A 259 2.16 -17.02 8.44
C ARG A 259 3.31 -16.32 9.16
N LEU A 260 4.02 -17.03 10.05
CA LEU A 260 5.14 -16.45 10.80
C LEU A 260 6.34 -16.11 9.93
N ARG A 261 6.59 -16.86 8.85
CA ARG A 261 7.72 -16.63 7.94
C ARG A 261 7.38 -15.68 6.78
N GLY A 262 6.16 -15.74 6.26
CA GLY A 262 5.74 -15.01 5.06
C GLY A 262 5.64 -13.50 5.27
N GLY A 263 5.12 -13.04 6.42
CA GLY A 263 5.03 -11.62 6.75
C GLY A 263 6.40 -10.91 6.69
N PRO A 264 7.41 -11.37 7.45
CA PRO A 264 8.76 -10.80 7.40
C PRO A 264 9.41 -10.83 6.00
N VAL A 265 9.14 -11.85 5.18
CA VAL A 265 9.64 -11.90 3.79
C VAL A 265 9.03 -10.77 2.98
N TRP A 266 7.72 -10.55 3.05
CA TRP A 266 7.06 -9.43 2.38
C TRP A 266 7.55 -8.08 2.87
N GLU A 267 7.71 -7.89 4.19
CA GLU A 267 8.28 -6.66 4.76
C GLU A 267 9.68 -6.36 4.19
N MET A 268 10.54 -7.38 4.07
CA MET A 268 11.88 -7.24 3.50
C MET A 268 11.84 -6.92 2.00
N VAL A 269 10.97 -7.60 1.23
CA VAL A 269 10.80 -7.35 -0.21
C VAL A 269 10.31 -5.93 -0.45
N GLU A 270 9.26 -5.49 0.26
CA GLU A 270 8.71 -4.15 0.16
C GLU A 270 9.76 -3.08 0.52
N PHE A 271 10.50 -3.28 1.62
CA PHE A 271 11.56 -2.38 2.04
C PHE A 271 12.65 -2.22 0.97
N LEU A 272 13.12 -3.34 0.40
CA LEU A 272 14.16 -3.33 -0.63
C LEU A 272 13.66 -2.70 -1.93
N LEU A 273 12.48 -3.07 -2.42
CA LEU A 273 11.91 -2.52 -3.65
C LEU A 273 11.65 -1.01 -3.51
N THR A 274 11.06 -0.60 -2.40
CA THR A 274 10.86 0.82 -2.07
C THR A 274 12.19 1.57 -2.05
N GLY A 275 13.19 1.01 -1.37
CA GLY A 275 14.54 1.58 -1.31
C GLY A 275 15.18 1.72 -2.69
N PHE A 276 15.17 0.66 -3.49
CA PHE A 276 15.72 0.68 -4.84
C PHE A 276 15.04 1.72 -5.70
N VAL A 277 13.71 1.74 -5.73
CA VAL A 277 13.02 2.71 -6.57
C VAL A 277 13.36 4.12 -6.14
N PHE A 278 13.18 4.50 -4.87
CA PHE A 278 13.43 5.87 -4.43
C PHE A 278 14.88 6.31 -4.60
N VAL A 279 15.86 5.43 -4.39
CA VAL A 279 17.27 5.73 -4.70
C VAL A 279 17.45 5.94 -6.21
N LEU A 280 16.87 5.08 -7.04
CA LEU A 280 16.94 5.20 -8.50
C LEU A 280 16.24 6.46 -9.02
N ILE A 281 15.13 6.90 -8.40
CA ILE A 281 14.52 8.21 -8.67
C ILE A 281 15.57 9.29 -8.42
N GLY A 282 16.16 9.35 -7.22
CA GLY A 282 17.17 10.35 -6.88
C GLY A 282 18.33 10.40 -7.88
N LEU A 283 18.83 9.24 -8.30
CA LEU A 283 19.94 9.11 -9.25
C LEU A 283 19.65 9.69 -10.64
N GLN A 284 18.38 9.80 -11.05
CA GLN A 284 18.02 10.29 -12.38
C GLN A 284 17.97 11.81 -12.53
N LEU A 285 17.83 12.58 -11.43
CA LEU A 285 17.69 14.04 -11.52
C LEU A 285 18.80 14.71 -12.35
N PRO A 286 20.09 14.37 -12.17
CA PRO A 286 21.16 15.03 -12.91
C PRO A 286 21.08 14.80 -14.42
N GLU A 287 20.59 13.63 -14.87
CA GLU A 287 20.41 13.34 -16.29
C GLU A 287 19.24 14.14 -16.87
N VAL A 288 18.13 14.26 -16.13
CA VAL A 288 16.96 15.07 -16.51
C VAL A 288 17.33 16.56 -16.63
N LEU A 289 18.11 17.10 -15.68
CA LEU A 289 18.59 18.49 -15.74
C LEU A 289 19.53 18.73 -16.92
N ARG A 290 20.42 17.77 -17.23
CA ARG A 290 21.31 17.87 -18.39
C ARG A 290 20.54 17.83 -19.70
N ALA A 291 19.50 17.00 -19.82
CA ALA A 291 18.66 16.95 -21.01
C ALA A 291 18.00 18.29 -21.33
N LEU A 292 17.61 19.06 -20.30
CA LEU A 292 17.03 20.40 -20.47
C LEU A 292 18.03 21.52 -20.70
N SER A 293 19.30 21.34 -20.29
CA SER A 293 20.33 22.38 -20.42
C SER A 293 20.65 22.77 -21.87
N GLY A 294 20.23 21.95 -22.86
CA GLY A 294 20.35 22.24 -24.29
C GLY A 294 19.12 22.91 -24.94
N ASN A 295 18.03 23.13 -24.19
CA ASN A 295 16.78 23.71 -24.71
C ASN A 295 16.75 25.25 -24.53
N ALA A 296 15.94 25.92 -25.35
CA ALA A 296 15.77 27.39 -25.33
C ALA A 296 15.05 27.96 -24.08
N ILE A 297 14.71 27.11 -23.10
CA ILE A 297 13.96 27.52 -21.90
C ILE A 297 14.95 27.97 -20.81
N SER A 298 14.74 29.18 -20.28
CA SER A 298 15.59 29.69 -19.20
C SER A 298 15.40 28.90 -17.90
N ILE A 299 16.47 28.79 -17.09
CA ILE A 299 16.41 28.14 -15.76
C ILE A 299 15.32 28.78 -14.88
N ARG A 300 15.16 30.11 -14.97
CA ARG A 300 14.13 30.84 -14.23
C ARG A 300 12.72 30.39 -14.61
N GLN A 301 12.44 30.21 -15.90
CA GLN A 301 11.15 29.69 -16.38
C GLN A 301 10.93 28.24 -15.93
N LEU A 302 11.96 27.38 -15.99
CA LEU A 302 11.85 26.00 -15.51
C LEU A 302 11.48 25.93 -14.03
N VAL A 303 12.14 26.74 -13.18
CA VAL A 303 11.82 26.84 -11.75
C VAL A 303 10.39 27.34 -11.55
N TRP A 304 9.95 28.34 -12.33
CA TRP A 304 8.59 28.85 -12.27
C TRP A 304 7.55 27.77 -12.64
N TYR A 305 7.75 27.06 -13.75
CA TYR A 305 6.87 25.97 -14.18
C TYR A 305 6.77 24.85 -13.15
N ALA A 306 7.91 24.46 -12.59
CA ALA A 306 7.95 23.45 -11.55
C ALA A 306 7.22 23.89 -10.28
N LEU A 307 7.37 25.15 -9.87
CA LEU A 307 6.67 25.72 -8.72
C LEU A 307 5.16 25.77 -8.96
N VAL A 308 4.71 26.27 -10.12
CA VAL A 308 3.29 26.39 -10.47
C VAL A 308 2.62 25.02 -10.45
N ILE A 309 3.20 24.02 -11.11
CA ILE A 309 2.60 22.68 -11.17
C ILE A 309 2.63 22.00 -9.81
N SER A 310 3.75 22.07 -9.08
CA SER A 310 3.83 21.47 -7.74
C SER A 310 2.79 22.07 -6.79
N LEU A 311 2.66 23.40 -6.78
CA LEU A 311 1.67 24.09 -5.96
C LEU A 311 0.24 23.76 -6.41
N ALA A 312 -0.03 23.79 -7.72
CA ALA A 312 -1.34 23.46 -8.26
C ALA A 312 -1.78 22.05 -7.85
N VAL A 313 -0.90 21.06 -7.98
CA VAL A 313 -1.15 19.67 -7.64
C VAL A 313 -1.43 19.45 -6.14
N ILE A 314 -0.85 20.28 -5.26
CA ILE A 314 -1.16 20.29 -3.82
C ILE A 314 -2.52 20.99 -3.58
N LEU A 315 -2.73 22.16 -4.16
CA LEU A 315 -3.95 22.95 -3.97
C LEU A 315 -5.19 22.25 -4.55
N ILE A 316 -5.07 21.59 -5.69
CA ILE A 316 -6.12 20.79 -6.33
C ILE A 316 -6.60 19.70 -5.37
N ARG A 317 -5.67 19.00 -4.70
CA ARG A 317 -6.01 17.97 -3.72
C ARG A 317 -6.80 18.57 -2.55
N ILE A 318 -6.34 19.69 -2.00
CA ILE A 318 -7.05 20.40 -0.91
C ILE A 318 -8.45 20.83 -1.37
N LEU A 319 -8.53 21.46 -2.55
CA LEU A 319 -9.77 21.95 -3.13
C LEU A 319 -10.76 20.83 -3.45
N TRP A 320 -10.29 19.61 -3.73
CA TRP A 320 -11.15 18.46 -3.96
C TRP A 320 -11.59 17.78 -2.67
N VAL A 321 -10.65 17.49 -1.75
CA VAL A 321 -10.88 16.66 -0.57
C VAL A 321 -11.90 17.28 0.39
N PHE A 322 -11.87 18.59 0.59
CA PHE A 322 -12.83 19.28 1.47
C PHE A 322 -14.27 19.20 0.92
N PRO A 323 -14.58 19.69 -0.30
CA PRO A 323 -15.92 19.55 -0.89
C PRO A 323 -16.36 18.10 -1.05
N ALA A 324 -15.49 17.20 -1.52
CA ALA A 324 -15.84 15.78 -1.71
C ALA A 324 -16.27 15.11 -0.40
N THR A 325 -15.70 15.56 0.72
CA THR A 325 -16.05 15.08 2.06
C THR A 325 -17.34 15.70 2.58
N TYR A 326 -17.46 17.02 2.56
CA TYR A 326 -18.55 17.74 3.24
C TYR A 326 -19.81 17.90 2.38
N LEU A 327 -19.68 18.19 1.08
CA LEU A 327 -20.82 18.55 0.23
C LEU A 327 -21.87 17.43 0.11
N PRO A 328 -21.51 16.15 -0.09
CA PRO A 328 -22.55 15.11 -0.18
C PRO A 328 -23.25 14.82 1.15
N ARG A 329 -22.61 15.12 2.29
CA ARG A 329 -23.25 15.02 3.62
C ARG A 329 -24.22 16.18 3.88
N LEU A 330 -23.95 17.34 3.29
CA LEU A 330 -24.85 18.48 3.31
C LEU A 330 -26.09 18.24 2.41
N LEU A 331 -25.88 17.64 1.24
CA LEU A 331 -26.94 17.43 0.24
C LEU A 331 -27.80 16.19 0.50
N PHE A 332 -27.23 15.10 1.05
CA PHE A 332 -27.94 13.82 1.18
C PHE A 332 -28.05 13.36 2.65
N LYS A 333 -29.27 13.41 3.20
CA LYS A 333 -29.58 12.98 4.58
C LYS A 333 -29.18 11.52 4.85
N THR A 334 -29.40 10.62 3.90
CA THR A 334 -29.05 9.20 3.99
C THR A 334 -27.55 8.95 4.17
N ILE A 335 -26.70 9.83 3.61
CA ILE A 335 -25.25 9.74 3.78
C ILE A 335 -24.87 10.19 5.19
N ARG A 336 -25.45 11.29 5.67
CA ARG A 336 -25.18 11.84 7.00
C ARG A 336 -25.54 10.87 8.13
N GLU A 337 -26.59 10.08 7.97
CA GLU A 337 -27.03 9.09 8.95
C GLU A 337 -26.11 7.85 8.99
N LYS A 338 -25.55 7.45 7.84
CA LYS A 338 -24.67 6.27 7.74
C LYS A 338 -23.19 6.58 8.00
N ASP A 339 -22.75 7.80 7.74
CA ASP A 339 -21.36 8.23 7.85
C ASP A 339 -21.29 9.67 8.37
N PRO A 340 -21.17 9.87 9.70
CA PRO A 340 -21.20 11.19 10.33
C PRO A 340 -20.06 12.09 9.84
N TYR A 341 -20.15 13.38 10.17
CA TYR A 341 -19.16 14.36 9.74
C TYR A 341 -17.79 14.05 10.34
N PRO A 342 -16.75 13.80 9.51
CA PRO A 342 -15.41 13.62 10.01
C PRO A 342 -14.87 14.95 10.53
N SER A 343 -14.04 14.86 11.57
CA SER A 343 -13.29 16.01 12.07
C SER A 343 -12.50 16.67 10.95
N TRP A 344 -12.56 18.00 10.85
CA TRP A 344 -11.80 18.77 9.87
C TRP A 344 -10.30 18.51 9.96
N ARG A 345 -9.80 18.10 11.13
CA ARG A 345 -8.41 17.68 11.35
C ARG A 345 -8.07 16.44 10.50
N HIS A 346 -8.94 15.44 10.49
CA HIS A 346 -8.76 14.23 9.68
C HIS A 346 -8.81 14.55 8.18
N VAL A 347 -9.73 15.44 7.78
CA VAL A 347 -9.87 15.86 6.38
C VAL A 347 -8.63 16.64 5.91
N THR A 348 -8.10 17.54 6.74
CA THR A 348 -6.84 18.25 6.48
C THR A 348 -5.68 17.28 6.32
N LEU A 349 -5.61 16.23 7.14
CA LEU A 349 -4.57 15.21 7.03
C LEU A 349 -4.64 14.46 5.69
N VAL A 350 -5.83 14.02 5.27
CA VAL A 350 -6.05 13.37 3.96
C VAL A 350 -5.73 14.33 2.80
N ALA A 351 -6.13 15.59 2.92
CA ALA A 351 -5.86 16.62 1.92
C ALA A 351 -4.36 16.92 1.76
N TRP A 352 -3.59 16.85 2.85
CA TRP A 352 -2.15 17.12 2.83
C TRP A 352 -1.31 15.89 2.43
N THR A 353 -1.83 14.69 2.63
CA THR A 353 -1.14 13.42 2.30
C THR A 353 -1.33 13.09 0.82
N GLY A 354 -0.47 13.65 -0.04
CA GLY A 354 -0.50 13.42 -1.48
C GLY A 354 0.90 13.30 -2.09
N MET A 355 1.80 12.55 -1.47
CA MET A 355 3.16 12.41 -2.00
C MET A 355 3.12 11.66 -3.34
N ARG A 356 3.83 12.10 -4.38
CA ARG A 356 3.89 11.38 -5.67
C ARG A 356 5.05 10.40 -5.64
N GLY A 357 4.91 9.29 -6.36
CA GLY A 357 5.83 8.17 -6.23
C GLY A 357 6.25 7.53 -7.55
N VAL A 358 6.49 6.22 -7.45
CA VAL A 358 7.15 5.39 -8.45
C VAL A 358 6.47 5.40 -9.81
N VAL A 359 5.14 5.27 -9.82
CA VAL A 359 4.35 5.11 -11.04
C VAL A 359 4.44 6.35 -11.93
N SER A 360 4.42 7.54 -11.34
CA SER A 360 4.61 8.79 -12.05
C SER A 360 5.95 8.83 -12.80
N LEU A 361 7.05 8.44 -12.13
CA LEU A 361 8.36 8.42 -12.79
C LEU A 361 8.39 7.40 -13.93
N ALA A 362 7.90 6.18 -13.69
CA ALA A 362 7.86 5.14 -14.71
C ALA A 362 7.10 5.58 -15.97
N ALA A 363 5.90 6.14 -15.77
CA ALA A 363 5.06 6.63 -16.86
C ALA A 363 5.72 7.77 -17.64
N ALA A 364 6.42 8.68 -16.95
CA ALA A 364 7.16 9.75 -17.60
C ALA A 364 8.33 9.22 -18.43
N LEU A 365 9.11 8.27 -17.90
CA LEU A 365 10.23 7.65 -18.62
C LEU A 365 9.78 6.81 -19.82
N ALA A 366 8.60 6.19 -19.74
CA ALA A 366 7.98 5.42 -20.81
C ALA A 366 7.49 6.26 -22.00
N LEU A 367 7.53 7.60 -21.91
CA LEU A 367 7.09 8.45 -23.01
C LEU A 367 7.91 8.20 -24.28
N PRO A 368 7.23 7.94 -25.41
CA PRO A 368 7.91 7.69 -26.67
C PRO A 368 8.69 8.93 -27.09
N ARG A 369 9.83 8.73 -27.75
CA ARG A 369 10.65 9.84 -28.25
C ARG A 369 10.05 10.47 -29.51
N TRP A 370 9.32 9.68 -30.29
CA TRP A 370 8.79 10.04 -31.60
C TRP A 370 7.30 9.68 -31.71
N ILE A 371 6.57 10.45 -32.50
CA ILE A 371 5.17 10.22 -32.86
C ILE A 371 5.09 9.48 -34.22
N GLN A 372 3.92 8.96 -34.60
CA GLN A 372 3.69 8.24 -35.87
C GLN A 372 4.12 9.02 -37.12
N ASN A 373 4.01 10.35 -37.11
CA ASN A 373 4.43 11.22 -38.20
C ASN A 373 5.96 11.47 -38.25
N GLY A 374 6.73 10.85 -37.35
CA GLY A 374 8.18 11.03 -37.24
C GLY A 374 8.63 12.30 -36.51
N SER A 375 7.70 13.15 -36.04
CA SER A 375 8.07 14.34 -35.23
C SER A 375 8.40 13.93 -33.79
N PRO A 376 9.24 14.71 -33.07
CA PRO A 376 9.51 14.47 -31.66
C PRO A 376 8.23 14.61 -30.83
N PHE A 377 8.13 13.86 -29.74
CA PHE A 377 7.01 13.98 -28.81
C PHE A 377 6.99 15.39 -28.17
N PRO A 378 5.87 16.11 -28.22
CA PRO A 378 5.78 17.50 -27.79
C PRO A 378 6.08 17.64 -26.29
N GLY A 379 7.10 18.43 -25.96
CA GLY A 379 7.42 18.76 -24.58
C GLY A 379 7.88 17.59 -23.70
N ARG A 380 8.30 16.45 -24.28
CA ARG A 380 8.71 15.25 -23.52
C ARG A 380 9.68 15.54 -22.37
N ASP A 381 10.74 16.28 -22.64
CA ASP A 381 11.78 16.56 -21.63
C ASP A 381 11.27 17.52 -20.55
N LEU A 382 10.36 18.44 -20.91
CA LEU A 382 9.67 19.29 -19.94
C LEU A 382 8.73 18.46 -19.05
N ILE A 383 7.98 17.51 -19.61
CA ILE A 383 7.10 16.61 -18.85
C ILE A 383 7.93 15.74 -17.88
N LEU A 384 9.05 15.17 -18.34
CA LEU A 384 9.99 14.42 -17.50
C LEU A 384 10.49 15.26 -16.32
N PHE A 385 10.94 16.49 -16.59
CA PHE A 385 11.43 17.39 -15.57
C PHE A 385 10.35 17.81 -14.57
N LEU A 386 9.17 18.21 -15.04
CA LEU A 386 8.07 18.61 -14.16
C LEU A 386 7.62 17.44 -13.30
N THR A 387 7.50 16.24 -13.86
CA THR A 387 7.19 15.03 -13.11
C THR A 387 8.20 14.82 -11.99
N PHE A 388 9.49 14.92 -12.32
CA PHE A 388 10.54 14.74 -11.33
C PHE A 388 10.46 15.76 -10.19
N ILE A 389 10.35 17.05 -10.52
CA ILE A 389 10.31 18.09 -9.50
C ILE A 389 9.04 18.00 -8.67
N VAL A 390 7.89 17.62 -9.25
CA VAL A 390 6.65 17.39 -8.51
C VAL A 390 6.80 16.22 -7.53
N ILE A 391 7.41 15.11 -7.95
CA ILE A 391 7.73 13.99 -7.04
C ILE A 391 8.62 14.47 -5.90
N LEU A 392 9.72 15.15 -6.20
CA LEU A 392 10.66 15.65 -5.19
C LEU A 392 9.97 16.64 -4.23
N ALA A 393 9.26 17.62 -4.77
CA ALA A 393 8.59 18.66 -3.99
C ALA A 393 7.53 18.04 -3.07
N THR A 394 6.68 17.16 -3.59
CA THR A 394 5.62 16.54 -2.80
C THR A 394 6.17 15.57 -1.76
N LEU A 395 7.11 14.70 -2.13
CA LEU A 395 7.72 13.75 -1.20
C LEU A 395 8.51 14.45 -0.09
N VAL A 396 9.38 15.41 -0.44
CA VAL A 396 10.23 16.10 0.56
C VAL A 396 9.42 17.08 1.38
N VAL A 397 8.65 17.98 0.75
CA VAL A 397 7.92 19.01 1.48
C VAL A 397 6.77 18.41 2.27
N GLN A 398 5.91 17.59 1.65
CA GLN A 398 4.77 17.00 2.37
C GLN A 398 5.25 15.94 3.35
N GLY A 399 6.24 15.10 2.99
CA GLY A 399 6.76 14.06 3.87
C GLY A 399 7.45 14.62 5.13
N LEU A 400 8.23 15.70 5.03
CA LEU A 400 8.86 16.33 6.20
C LEU A 400 7.87 17.16 7.03
N SER A 401 6.85 17.75 6.40
CA SER A 401 5.82 18.54 7.09
C SER A 401 4.68 17.72 7.69
N LEU A 402 4.51 16.46 7.27
CA LEU A 402 3.43 15.58 7.74
C LEU A 402 3.53 15.26 9.24
N PRO A 403 4.70 14.84 9.81
CA PRO A 403 4.83 14.60 11.24
C PRO A 403 4.47 15.81 12.13
N PRO A 404 5.00 17.03 11.90
CA PRO A 404 4.62 18.18 12.71
C PRO A 404 3.15 18.59 12.49
N LEU A 405 2.59 18.39 11.29
CA LEU A 405 1.17 18.64 11.03
C LEU A 405 0.28 17.72 11.86
N ILE A 406 0.56 16.41 11.90
CA ILE A 406 -0.20 15.44 12.71
C ILE A 406 -0.18 15.83 14.19
N ARG A 407 1.01 16.18 14.72
CA ARG A 407 1.17 16.62 16.12
C ARG A 407 0.41 17.91 16.41
N ARG A 408 0.47 18.90 15.51
CA ARG A 408 -0.25 20.18 15.67
C ARG A 408 -1.77 20.03 15.60
N LEU A 409 -2.27 19.12 14.78
CA LEU A 409 -3.69 18.84 14.68
C LEU A 409 -4.20 18.01 15.88
N GLY A 410 -3.31 17.41 16.68
CA GLY A 410 -3.69 16.55 17.80
C GLY A 410 -4.53 15.37 17.32
N ILE A 411 -4.10 14.74 16.23
CA ILE A 411 -4.73 13.53 15.69
C ILE A 411 -4.09 12.35 16.40
N GLU A 412 -4.85 11.70 17.25
CA GLU A 412 -4.45 10.53 18.01
C GLU A 412 -5.44 9.40 17.74
N ASP A 413 -4.96 8.17 17.89
CA ASP A 413 -5.79 6.97 17.77
C ASP A 413 -6.95 7.00 18.80
N ASP A 414 -8.15 6.60 18.37
CA ASP A 414 -9.35 6.61 19.21
C ASP A 414 -9.48 5.34 20.08
N GLY A 415 -8.50 4.45 19.99
CA GLY A 415 -8.44 3.20 20.75
C GLY A 415 -9.45 2.16 20.28
N ALA A 416 -10.09 2.35 19.12
CA ALA A 416 -11.13 1.45 18.64
C ALA A 416 -10.57 0.06 18.32
N ALA A 417 -9.36 -0.02 17.75
CA ALA A 417 -8.70 -1.28 17.45
C ALA A 417 -8.35 -2.04 18.74
N GLU A 418 -7.86 -1.37 19.78
CA GLU A 418 -7.53 -1.99 21.07
C GLU A 418 -8.78 -2.48 21.81
N LYS A 419 -9.92 -1.78 21.66
CA LYS A 419 -11.21 -2.24 22.20
C LYS A 419 -11.70 -3.47 21.46
N GLU A 420 -11.69 -3.42 20.12
CA GLU A 420 -12.07 -4.53 19.24
C GLU A 420 -11.20 -5.78 19.52
N GLU A 421 -9.89 -5.60 19.66
CA GLU A 421 -8.94 -6.67 20.01
C GLU A 421 -9.24 -7.28 21.37
N ARG A 422 -9.48 -6.46 22.39
CA ARG A 422 -9.77 -6.92 23.75
C ARG A 422 -11.06 -7.73 23.81
N GLU A 423 -12.13 -7.23 23.21
CA GLU A 423 -13.42 -7.93 23.16
C GLU A 423 -13.30 -9.27 22.44
N ALA A 424 -12.52 -9.33 21.36
CA ALA A 424 -12.29 -10.56 20.62
C ALA A 424 -11.46 -11.58 21.43
N ARG A 425 -10.39 -11.13 22.08
CA ARG A 425 -9.60 -11.97 22.98
C ARG A 425 -10.45 -12.51 24.12
N LEU A 426 -11.30 -11.68 24.73
CA LEU A 426 -12.19 -12.11 25.81
C LEU A 426 -13.13 -13.24 25.36
N LYS A 427 -13.83 -13.04 24.24
CA LYS A 427 -14.73 -14.06 23.66
C LYS A 427 -13.99 -15.35 23.29
N ALA A 428 -12.78 -15.25 22.72
CA ALA A 428 -11.98 -16.40 22.37
C ALA A 428 -11.51 -17.20 23.60
N ASN A 429 -11.03 -16.52 24.64
CA ASN A 429 -10.60 -17.16 25.89
C ASN A 429 -11.79 -17.79 26.62
N GLN A 430 -12.96 -17.14 26.65
CA GLN A 430 -14.18 -17.72 27.23
C GLN A 430 -14.63 -18.98 26.49
N ALA A 431 -14.56 -18.98 25.16
CA ALA A 431 -14.91 -20.15 24.35
C ALA A 431 -13.90 -21.30 24.53
N ALA A 432 -12.61 -20.98 24.66
CA ALA A 432 -11.58 -21.98 24.98
C ALA A 432 -11.80 -22.59 26.36
N LEU A 433 -12.11 -21.78 27.37
CA LEU A 433 -12.45 -22.24 28.72
C LEU A 433 -13.66 -23.17 28.71
N ALA A 434 -14.76 -22.76 28.06
CA ALA A 434 -15.96 -23.59 27.93
C ALA A 434 -15.68 -24.93 27.24
N ARG A 435 -14.74 -24.97 26.28
CA ARG A 435 -14.31 -26.22 25.65
C ARG A 435 -13.52 -27.10 26.61
N LEU A 436 -12.61 -26.53 27.39
CA LEU A 436 -11.83 -27.27 28.40
C LEU A 436 -12.75 -27.88 29.47
N ASP A 437 -13.75 -27.12 29.93
CA ASP A 437 -14.77 -27.61 30.88
C ASP A 437 -15.57 -28.79 30.29
N ALA A 438 -16.00 -28.70 29.03
CA ALA A 438 -16.70 -29.78 28.34
C ALA A 438 -15.84 -31.05 28.15
N ILE A 439 -14.51 -30.92 28.09
CA ILE A 439 -13.58 -32.06 28.05
C ILE A 439 -13.45 -32.66 29.45
N ALA A 440 -13.35 -31.82 30.49
CA ALA A 440 -13.26 -32.26 31.89
C ALA A 440 -14.48 -33.08 32.32
N GLU A 441 -15.68 -32.69 31.88
CA GLU A 441 -16.92 -33.43 32.12
C GLU A 441 -16.92 -34.83 31.49
N ARG A 442 -16.21 -35.02 30.37
CA ARG A 442 -16.19 -36.28 29.61
C ARG A 442 -15.05 -37.20 30.01
N ASP A 443 -13.93 -36.65 30.47
CA ASP A 443 -12.71 -37.39 30.76
C ASP A 443 -12.10 -36.94 32.11
N PRO A 444 -12.62 -37.47 33.24
CA PRO A 444 -12.17 -37.08 34.58
C PRO A 444 -10.70 -37.41 34.84
N ALA A 445 -10.11 -38.34 34.08
CA ALA A 445 -8.70 -38.71 34.22
C ALA A 445 -7.74 -37.56 33.88
N LYS A 446 -8.22 -36.54 33.14
CA LYS A 446 -7.45 -35.36 32.75
C LYS A 446 -7.67 -34.14 33.65
N ALA A 447 -8.40 -34.30 34.76
CA ALA A 447 -8.83 -33.19 35.62
C ALA A 447 -7.67 -32.31 36.09
N ASP A 448 -6.55 -32.88 36.54
CA ASP A 448 -5.40 -32.12 37.06
C ASP A 448 -4.74 -31.24 35.99
N VAL A 449 -4.61 -31.74 34.76
CA VAL A 449 -4.02 -30.98 33.64
C VAL A 449 -4.99 -29.90 33.15
N LEU A 450 -6.29 -30.24 33.07
CA LEU A 450 -7.35 -29.30 32.68
C LEU A 450 -7.52 -28.18 33.71
N GLN A 451 -7.35 -28.46 35.01
CA GLN A 451 -7.42 -27.45 36.07
C GLN A 451 -6.30 -26.41 35.95
N ARG A 452 -5.09 -26.81 35.54
CA ARG A 452 -3.98 -25.87 35.28
C ARG A 452 -4.30 -24.93 34.12
N LEU A 453 -4.78 -25.48 33.01
CA LEU A 453 -5.19 -24.69 31.84
C LEU A 453 -6.38 -23.77 32.19
N ARG A 454 -7.35 -24.27 32.94
CA ARG A 454 -8.47 -23.49 33.44
C ARG A 454 -8.00 -22.27 34.23
N ILE A 455 -7.10 -22.44 35.20
CA ILE A 455 -6.54 -21.33 35.98
C ILE A 455 -5.84 -20.32 35.05
N GLU A 456 -5.08 -20.79 34.06
CA GLU A 456 -4.42 -19.92 33.08
C GLU A 456 -5.41 -19.10 32.25
N TYR A 457 -6.47 -19.72 31.73
CA TYR A 457 -7.51 -19.05 30.94
C TYR A 457 -8.38 -18.12 31.77
N GLU A 458 -8.76 -18.52 33.00
CA GLU A 458 -9.45 -17.66 33.96
C GLU A 458 -8.60 -16.44 34.30
N ASP A 459 -7.28 -16.59 34.45
CA ASP A 459 -6.38 -15.47 34.69
C ASP A 459 -6.29 -14.53 33.49
N ARG A 460 -6.17 -15.06 32.27
CA ARG A 460 -6.23 -14.26 31.04
C ARG A 460 -7.54 -13.49 30.90
N ILE A 461 -8.68 -14.11 31.22
CA ILE A 461 -10.00 -13.46 31.22
C ILE A 461 -10.03 -12.34 32.25
N ARG A 462 -9.62 -12.62 33.50
CA ARG A 462 -9.54 -11.60 34.55
C ARG A 462 -8.66 -10.43 34.16
N GLN A 463 -7.52 -10.67 33.52
CA GLN A 463 -6.62 -9.60 33.03
C GLN A 463 -7.24 -8.78 31.88
N LEU A 464 -8.08 -9.38 31.04
CA LEU A 464 -8.79 -8.66 29.97
C LEU A 464 -9.95 -7.83 30.53
N GLU A 465 -10.54 -8.25 31.65
CA GLU A 465 -11.63 -7.58 32.35
C GLU A 465 -11.14 -6.50 33.34
N ALA A 466 -10.01 -6.73 34.00
CA ALA A 466 -9.39 -5.82 34.97
C ALA A 466 -8.15 -5.16 34.36
N TYR A 467 -8.20 -3.85 34.18
CA TYR A 467 -7.05 -3.04 33.73
C TYR A 467 -5.98 -3.01 34.84
N GLU A 468 -5.09 -4.01 34.94
CA GLU A 468 -3.69 -3.90 35.40
C GLU A 468 -2.94 -5.25 35.56
N ASN A 469 -1.70 -5.24 35.05
CA ASN A 469 -0.49 -6.01 35.39
C ASN A 469 -0.49 -7.56 35.45
N ALA A 470 0.50 -8.09 34.72
CA ALA A 470 0.76 -9.50 34.48
C ALA A 470 1.71 -10.14 35.51
N GLY A 471 1.52 -11.45 35.73
CA GLY A 471 2.51 -12.33 36.34
C GLY A 471 2.12 -13.80 36.21
N GLY A 472 2.53 -14.46 35.11
CA GLY A 472 2.30 -15.89 34.89
C GLY A 472 3.46 -16.77 35.39
N PRO A 473 3.22 -17.90 36.08
CA PRO A 473 4.27 -18.88 36.40
C PRO A 473 4.59 -19.79 35.20
N ARG A 474 5.88 -20.12 35.03
CA ARG A 474 6.37 -21.17 34.12
C ARG A 474 6.50 -22.49 34.88
N GLY A 475 6.06 -23.59 34.28
CA GLY A 475 6.28 -24.95 34.79
C GLY A 475 6.34 -25.98 33.66
N LEU A 476 7.17 -27.01 33.85
CA LEU A 476 7.56 -28.05 32.89
C LEU A 476 6.37 -28.75 32.21
N PHE A 477 6.48 -28.94 30.89
CA PHE A 477 5.44 -29.47 30.01
C PHE A 477 5.36 -31.01 30.07
N SER A 478 4.15 -31.56 30.21
CA SER A 478 3.83 -32.95 29.87
C SER A 478 3.22 -33.02 28.46
N SER A 479 3.35 -34.15 27.77
CA SER A 479 2.78 -34.34 26.41
C SER A 479 1.26 -34.13 26.36
N GLU A 480 0.55 -34.43 27.47
CA GLU A 480 -0.89 -34.20 27.61
C GLU A 480 -1.24 -32.71 27.75
N TYR A 481 -0.42 -31.93 28.47
CA TYR A 481 -0.60 -30.48 28.58
C TYR A 481 -0.40 -29.80 27.21
N GLU A 482 0.58 -30.24 26.42
CA GLU A 482 0.80 -29.72 25.07
C GLU A 482 -0.40 -30.00 24.15
N HIS A 483 -0.94 -31.22 24.19
CA HIS A 483 -2.10 -31.59 23.37
C HIS A 483 -3.35 -30.78 23.73
N LEU A 484 -3.64 -30.61 25.02
CA LEU A 484 -4.78 -29.83 25.50
C LEU A 484 -4.60 -28.33 25.25
N SER A 485 -3.37 -27.81 25.40
CA SER A 485 -3.04 -26.42 25.02
C SER A 485 -3.26 -26.19 23.53
N TYR A 486 -2.83 -27.14 22.69
CA TYR A 486 -3.05 -27.09 21.25
C TYR A 486 -4.55 -27.08 20.91
N GLU A 487 -5.36 -27.94 21.53
CA GLU A 487 -6.82 -27.96 21.31
C GLU A 487 -7.47 -26.62 21.68
N ALA A 488 -7.06 -26.02 22.81
CA ALA A 488 -7.54 -24.70 23.23
C ALA A 488 -7.18 -23.60 22.21
N LEU A 489 -5.93 -23.58 21.72
CA LEU A 489 -5.50 -22.64 20.68
C LEU A 489 -6.30 -22.80 19.36
N GLN A 490 -6.67 -24.03 18.98
CA GLN A 490 -7.51 -24.25 17.80
C GLN A 490 -8.95 -23.73 17.97
N VAL A 491 -9.47 -23.74 19.20
CA VAL A 491 -10.77 -23.13 19.52
C VAL A 491 -10.67 -21.62 19.43
N GLU A 492 -9.67 -21.02 20.07
CA GLU A 492 -9.43 -19.57 19.96
C GLU A 492 -9.34 -19.14 18.50
N ARG A 493 -8.53 -19.83 17.69
CA ARG A 493 -8.37 -19.54 16.26
C ARG A 493 -9.72 -19.58 15.52
N ARG A 494 -10.54 -20.61 15.74
CA ARG A 494 -11.87 -20.71 15.10
C ARG A 494 -12.77 -19.55 15.48
N ILE A 495 -12.81 -19.18 16.75
CA ILE A 495 -13.68 -18.10 17.25
C ILE A 495 -13.22 -16.75 16.70
N ILE A 496 -11.93 -16.46 16.70
CA ILE A 496 -11.39 -15.22 16.14
C ILE A 496 -11.69 -15.14 14.63
N LEU A 497 -11.54 -16.24 13.88
CA LEU A 497 -11.93 -16.29 12.46
C LEU A 497 -13.43 -16.07 12.24
N GLN A 498 -14.28 -16.66 13.09
CA GLN A 498 -15.72 -16.45 13.07
C GLN A 498 -16.09 -14.99 13.31
N LEU A 499 -15.54 -14.36 14.36
CA LEU A 499 -15.77 -12.95 14.67
C LEU A 499 -15.37 -12.04 13.51
N ARG A 500 -14.28 -12.36 12.81
CA ARG A 500 -13.87 -11.64 11.60
C ARG A 500 -14.86 -11.84 10.46
N ASN A 501 -15.31 -13.07 10.23
CA ASN A 501 -16.25 -13.40 9.17
C ASN A 501 -17.64 -12.75 9.38
N GLU A 502 -18.05 -12.58 10.63
CA GLU A 502 -19.24 -11.83 11.04
C GLU A 502 -19.06 -10.30 10.98
N GLY A 503 -17.83 -9.82 10.75
CA GLY A 503 -17.50 -8.40 10.68
C GLY A 503 -17.41 -7.73 12.05
N VAL A 504 -17.34 -8.50 13.14
CA VAL A 504 -17.15 -7.98 14.51
C VAL A 504 -15.74 -7.45 14.68
N ILE A 505 -14.74 -8.13 14.12
CA ILE A 505 -13.34 -7.66 14.12
C ILE A 505 -12.80 -7.34 12.73
N SER A 506 -11.84 -6.41 12.65
CA SER A 506 -11.06 -6.11 11.45
C SER A 506 -10.05 -7.22 11.13
N ASP A 507 -9.62 -7.30 9.86
CA ASP A 507 -8.54 -8.23 9.45
C ASP A 507 -7.20 -7.89 10.13
N GLU A 508 -6.99 -6.64 10.54
CA GLU A 508 -5.79 -6.25 11.29
C GLU A 508 -5.79 -6.83 12.71
N VAL A 509 -6.89 -6.67 13.45
CA VAL A 509 -7.05 -7.26 14.78
C VAL A 509 -6.93 -8.78 14.73
N LEU A 510 -7.54 -9.41 13.72
CA LEU A 510 -7.35 -10.84 13.44
C LEU A 510 -5.86 -11.19 13.32
N ARG A 511 -5.08 -10.47 12.49
CA ARG A 511 -3.65 -10.77 12.29
C ARG A 511 -2.83 -10.60 13.56
N ARG A 512 -3.11 -9.59 14.38
CA ARG A 512 -2.42 -9.38 15.68
C ARG A 512 -2.67 -10.57 16.62
N ILE A 513 -3.93 -10.94 16.83
CA ILE A 513 -4.30 -12.07 17.70
C ILE A 513 -3.77 -13.39 17.12
N GLN A 514 -3.90 -13.60 15.81
CA GLN A 514 -3.44 -14.81 15.13
C GLN A 514 -1.93 -14.99 15.23
N ARG A 515 -1.14 -13.91 15.17
CA ARG A 515 0.31 -13.97 15.38
C ARG A 515 0.67 -14.48 16.77
N ASP A 516 -0.06 -14.07 17.80
CA ASP A 516 0.17 -14.57 19.16
C ASP A 516 -0.19 -16.05 19.30
N ILE A 517 -1.31 -16.47 18.71
CA ILE A 517 -1.72 -17.88 18.65
C ILE A 517 -0.66 -18.71 17.90
N ASP A 518 -0.15 -18.21 16.78
CA ASP A 518 0.88 -18.89 15.99
C ASP A 518 2.21 -19.00 16.76
N LEU A 519 2.59 -17.98 17.53
CA LEU A 519 3.76 -18.01 18.40
C LEU A 519 3.59 -19.00 19.56
N ALA A 520 2.39 -19.09 20.13
CA ALA A 520 2.07 -20.08 21.15
C ALA A 520 2.13 -21.51 20.59
N GLU A 521 1.55 -21.75 19.42
CA GLU A 521 1.61 -23.04 18.71
C GLU A 521 3.07 -23.44 18.38
N ALA A 522 3.88 -22.49 17.93
CA ALA A 522 5.30 -22.72 17.62
C ALA A 522 6.10 -23.15 18.86
N ARG A 523 5.81 -22.59 20.05
CA ARG A 523 6.46 -22.99 21.30
C ARG A 523 6.07 -24.40 21.71
N LEU A 524 4.80 -24.77 21.56
CA LEU A 524 4.32 -26.13 21.87
C LEU A 524 4.99 -27.19 20.98
N ARG A 525 5.18 -26.90 19.70
CA ARG A 525 5.80 -27.85 18.75
C ARG A 525 7.33 -27.90 18.82
N GLN A 526 8.01 -26.98 19.51
CA GLN A 526 9.47 -27.05 19.71
C GLN A 526 9.90 -28.07 20.76
N HIS A 527 8.95 -28.68 21.48
CA HIS A 527 9.21 -29.66 22.54
C HIS A 527 8.80 -31.09 22.15
N GLN A 528 8.31 -31.25 20.92
CA GLN A 528 8.08 -32.53 20.23
C GLN A 528 9.25 -32.83 19.30
#